data_AF-A0A1N7GZS1-F1
#
_entry.id   AF-A0A1N7GZS1-F1
#
_cell.length_a   1.000
_cell.length_b   1.000
_cell.length_c   1.000
_cell.angle_alpha   90.00
_cell.angle_beta   90.00
_cell.angle_gamma   90.00
#
_symmetry.space_group_name_H-M   'P 1'
#
loop_
_entity.id
_entity.type
_entity.pdbx_description
1 polymer ?
#
loop_
_entity_poly.entity_id
_entity_poly.type
_entity_poly.pdbx_seq_one_letter_code
_entity_poly.pdbx_strand_id
1 'polypeptide(L)'
;MSEWLSISCTLEKSLDSLEIETLFRYCFEDLECSRTPPTSDDTDQFRYTTAKTEELVTGAPLETAISDLASAESGAIWLWYDDLVAGIHVNAAARDHPTLPFVSLTIGEWYLRPWNNDRPELIHEFVRELYDFLAPIYVHGDTYLDSSTVTREGILESQLEDLFWVNGFGLEMAEQIGRERLLHAPAWRIDDCDDGGVLLWESPLPLSPEKQDTDARLRAYFGVNVDTAD
;
A
#
# COMPACT_ATOMS: atom_id res chain seq x y z
N MET A 1 19.87 3.85 -3.24
CA MET A 1 18.56 3.18 -3.31
C MET A 1 17.79 3.67 -2.10
N SER A 2 16.55 4.12 -2.28
CA SER A 2 15.75 4.58 -1.16
C SER A 2 15.23 3.36 -0.40
N GLU A 3 15.56 3.26 0.89
CA GLU A 3 15.18 2.14 1.76
C GLU A 3 13.76 2.40 2.30
N TRP A 4 12.74 2.11 1.49
CA TRP A 4 11.33 2.31 1.86
C TRP A 4 10.55 1.00 1.66
N LEU A 5 9.47 0.85 2.43
CA LEU A 5 8.38 -0.08 2.12
C LEU A 5 7.43 0.64 1.17
N SER A 6 6.98 -0.05 0.13
CA SER A 6 5.92 0.39 -0.75
C SER A 6 4.76 -0.60 -0.64
N ILE A 7 3.54 -0.12 -0.45
CA ILE A 7 2.33 -0.94 -0.41
C ILE A 7 1.40 -0.42 -1.48
N SER A 8 1.24 -1.19 -2.55
CA SER A 8 0.48 -0.79 -3.73
C SER A 8 -0.91 -1.39 -3.70
N CYS A 9 -1.95 -0.55 -3.75
CA CYS A 9 -3.35 -0.92 -3.94
C CYS A 9 -3.71 -0.75 -5.41
N THR A 10 -3.73 -1.85 -6.16
CA THR A 10 -4.07 -1.87 -7.59
C THR A 10 -5.58 -1.75 -7.78
N LEU A 11 -5.99 -0.86 -8.68
CA LEU A 11 -7.38 -0.49 -8.93
C LEU A 11 -7.86 -0.98 -10.30
N GLU A 12 -9.17 -1.18 -10.44
CA GLU A 12 -9.79 -1.54 -11.72
C GLU A 12 -9.73 -0.38 -12.74
N LYS A 13 -9.86 0.84 -12.25
CA LYS A 13 -9.83 2.07 -13.04
C LYS A 13 -8.97 3.14 -12.36
N SER A 14 -8.47 4.08 -13.16
CA SER A 14 -7.80 5.27 -12.63
C SER A 14 -8.81 6.11 -11.85
N LEU A 15 -8.35 6.70 -10.74
CA LEU A 15 -9.13 7.67 -10.00
C LEU A 15 -9.22 8.98 -10.81
N ASP A 16 -10.43 9.52 -10.94
CA ASP A 16 -10.62 10.87 -11.50
C ASP A 16 -10.31 11.97 -10.47
N SER A 17 -10.33 13.24 -10.87
CA SER A 17 -10.07 14.36 -9.97
C SER A 17 -10.96 14.38 -8.72
N LEU A 18 -12.23 14.01 -8.83
CA LEU A 18 -13.16 14.01 -7.70
C LEU A 18 -12.86 12.86 -6.74
N GLU A 19 -12.54 11.68 -7.28
CA GLU A 19 -12.14 10.50 -6.51
C GLU A 19 -10.82 10.75 -5.76
N ILE A 20 -9.86 11.44 -6.39
CA ILE A 20 -8.59 11.84 -5.75
C ILE A 20 -8.82 12.86 -4.63
N GLU A 21 -9.67 13.87 -4.87
CA GLU A 21 -10.05 14.82 -3.81
C GLU A 21 -10.70 14.09 -2.64
N THR A 22 -11.63 13.16 -2.94
CA THR A 22 -12.34 12.38 -1.92
C THR A 22 -11.38 11.50 -1.12
N LEU A 23 -10.40 10.85 -1.77
CA LEU A 23 -9.37 10.06 -1.09
C LEU A 23 -8.57 10.89 -0.09
N PHE A 24 -8.10 12.07 -0.50
CA PHE A 24 -7.31 12.89 0.42
C PHE A 24 -8.17 13.51 1.51
N ARG A 25 -9.42 13.91 1.22
CA ARG A 25 -10.35 14.33 2.28
C ARG A 25 -10.59 13.21 3.28
N TYR A 26 -10.83 11.99 2.83
CA TYR A 26 -10.94 10.82 3.70
C TYR A 26 -9.73 10.68 4.63
N CYS A 27 -8.51 10.79 4.09
CA CYS A 27 -7.30 10.71 4.89
C CYS A 27 -7.23 11.80 5.98
N PHE A 28 -7.51 13.07 5.64
CA PHE A 28 -7.35 14.18 6.61
C PHE A 28 -8.56 14.41 7.52
N GLU A 29 -9.77 14.10 7.05
CA GLU A 29 -11.03 14.40 7.76
C GLU A 29 -11.54 13.17 8.52
N ASP A 30 -11.49 11.97 7.93
CA ASP A 30 -12.01 10.74 8.55
C ASP A 30 -10.93 9.94 9.29
N LEU A 31 -9.73 9.81 8.70
CA LEU A 31 -8.59 9.12 9.32
C LEU A 31 -7.74 10.02 10.23
N GLU A 32 -8.13 11.28 10.39
CA GLU A 32 -7.45 12.28 11.22
C GLU A 32 -5.95 12.44 10.88
N CYS A 33 -5.56 12.21 9.63
CA CYS A 33 -4.18 12.44 9.20
C CYS A 33 -3.80 13.91 9.42
N SER A 34 -2.54 14.13 9.78
CA SER A 34 -2.01 15.45 10.09
C SER A 34 -0.99 15.91 9.05
N ARG A 35 -0.81 17.24 8.97
CA ARG A 35 0.26 17.90 8.21
C ARG A 35 1.53 18.09 9.03
N THR A 36 1.50 17.78 10.31
CA THR A 36 2.61 17.97 11.24
C THR A 36 2.76 16.77 12.15
N PRO A 37 3.96 16.52 12.69
CA PRO A 37 4.13 15.50 13.71
C PRO A 37 3.30 15.84 14.95
N PRO A 38 2.83 14.83 15.72
CA PRO A 38 2.01 15.05 16.92
C PRO A 38 2.62 15.98 17.98
N THR A 39 3.95 16.17 17.93
CA THR A 39 4.73 16.97 18.87
C THR A 39 5.08 18.37 18.37
N SER A 40 4.61 18.77 17.18
CA SER A 40 4.94 20.06 16.55
C SER A 40 3.77 20.64 15.78
N ASP A 41 3.66 21.98 15.79
CA ASP A 41 2.74 22.73 14.92
C ASP A 41 3.42 23.16 13.60
N ASP A 42 4.67 22.74 13.37
CA ASP A 42 5.46 23.09 12.18
C ASP A 42 5.01 22.31 10.94
N THR A 43 4.42 23.02 9.97
CA THR A 43 3.95 22.48 8.69
C THR A 43 5.02 22.45 7.60
N ASP A 44 6.26 22.88 7.84
CA ASP A 44 7.30 22.87 6.82
C ASP A 44 7.69 21.44 6.40
N GLN A 45 7.34 20.45 7.22
CA GLN A 45 7.52 19.03 6.92
C GLN A 45 6.38 18.46 6.05
N PHE A 46 5.24 19.14 5.96
CA PHE A 46 4.16 18.81 5.02
C PHE A 46 4.63 19.10 3.61
N ARG A 47 4.52 18.09 2.75
CA ARG A 47 5.04 18.18 1.39
C ARG A 47 4.17 17.40 0.43
N TYR A 48 4.11 17.85 -0.81
CA TYR A 48 3.49 17.13 -1.91
C TYR A 48 4.24 17.37 -3.21
N THR A 49 3.97 16.55 -4.21
CA THR A 49 4.46 16.71 -5.58
C THR A 49 3.35 16.34 -6.54
N THR A 50 3.40 16.88 -7.75
CA THR A 50 2.48 16.53 -8.83
C THR A 50 3.28 16.20 -10.08
N ALA A 51 2.72 15.42 -11.01
CA ALA A 51 3.34 15.20 -12.31
C ALA A 51 3.57 16.49 -13.13
N LYS A 52 2.90 17.61 -12.77
CA LYS A 52 3.06 18.91 -13.46
C LYS A 52 4.25 19.70 -12.93
N THR A 53 4.49 19.64 -11.62
CA THR A 53 5.54 20.44 -10.98
C THR A 53 6.88 19.74 -10.98
N GLU A 54 6.90 18.40 -10.87
CA GLU A 54 8.08 17.54 -10.65
C GLU A 54 8.95 17.91 -9.42
N GLU A 55 8.78 19.11 -8.88
CA GLU A 55 9.41 19.64 -7.67
C GLU A 55 8.54 19.39 -6.43
N LEU A 56 9.22 19.20 -5.31
CA LEU A 56 8.60 19.06 -4.00
C LEU A 56 8.11 20.42 -3.49
N VAL A 57 6.81 20.54 -3.25
CA VAL A 57 6.19 21.73 -2.66
C VAL A 57 6.06 21.54 -1.16
N THR A 58 6.50 22.51 -0.37
CA THR A 58 6.44 22.51 1.10
C THR A 58 5.64 23.70 1.62
N GLY A 59 5.03 23.56 2.81
CA GLY A 59 4.35 24.67 3.51
C GLY A 59 3.06 25.17 2.85
N ALA A 60 2.54 24.49 1.84
CA ALA A 60 1.28 24.86 1.19
C ALA A 60 0.07 24.59 2.11
N PRO A 61 -1.03 25.37 1.97
CA PRO A 61 -2.31 25.02 2.58
C PRO A 61 -2.80 23.64 2.11
N LEU A 62 -3.48 22.90 3.00
CA LEU A 62 -4.02 21.56 2.70
C LEU A 62 -4.90 21.56 1.45
N GLU A 63 -5.86 22.49 1.40
CA GLU A 63 -6.80 22.62 0.28
C GLU A 63 -6.08 22.89 -1.06
N THR A 64 -4.95 23.60 -1.03
CA THR A 64 -4.13 23.82 -2.22
C THR A 64 -3.46 22.52 -2.67
N ALA A 65 -2.87 21.76 -1.75
CA ALA A 65 -2.25 20.47 -2.07
C ALA A 65 -3.26 19.47 -2.64
N ILE A 66 -4.45 19.35 -2.03
CA ILE A 66 -5.53 18.46 -2.50
C ILE A 66 -5.99 18.90 -3.90
N SER A 67 -6.27 20.18 -4.10
CA SER A 67 -6.70 20.72 -5.41
C SER A 67 -5.65 20.49 -6.50
N ASP A 68 -4.37 20.66 -6.19
CA ASP A 68 -3.28 20.48 -7.15
C ASP A 68 -3.12 19.01 -7.55
N LEU A 69 -3.16 18.09 -6.57
CA LEU A 69 -3.10 16.64 -6.81
C LEU A 69 -4.30 16.14 -7.62
N ALA A 70 -5.51 16.56 -7.27
CA ALA A 70 -6.74 16.23 -8.00
C ALA A 70 -6.69 16.72 -9.45
N SER A 71 -6.21 17.96 -9.66
CA SER A 71 -6.04 18.56 -11.00
C SER A 71 -4.95 17.90 -11.84
N ALA A 72 -3.92 17.36 -11.20
CA ALA A 72 -2.83 16.64 -11.86
C ALA A 72 -3.18 15.17 -12.15
N GLU A 73 -4.18 14.61 -11.46
CA GLU A 73 -4.55 13.19 -11.49
C GLU A 73 -3.38 12.24 -11.13
N SER A 74 -2.32 12.78 -10.54
CA SER A 74 -1.07 12.09 -10.28
C SER A 74 -0.16 12.92 -9.38
N GLY A 75 0.51 12.24 -8.46
CA GLY A 75 1.46 12.87 -7.55
C GLY A 75 1.56 12.13 -6.23
N ALA A 76 2.13 12.79 -5.23
CA ALA A 76 2.25 12.23 -3.90
C ALA A 76 2.09 13.30 -2.83
N ILE A 77 1.55 12.91 -1.68
CA ILE A 77 1.44 13.73 -0.47
C ILE A 77 2.06 12.98 0.71
N TRP A 78 2.82 13.67 1.54
CA TRP A 78 3.37 13.10 2.77
C TRP A 78 2.65 13.68 3.98
N LEU A 79 2.21 12.80 4.85
CA LEU A 79 1.35 13.09 5.99
C LEU A 79 1.74 12.23 7.20
N TRP A 80 1.11 12.55 8.33
CA TRP A 80 1.21 11.77 9.56
C TRP A 80 -0.11 11.05 9.80
N TYR A 81 -0.04 9.74 9.96
CA TYR A 81 -1.13 8.94 10.50
C TYR A 81 -0.71 8.54 11.92
N ASP A 82 -1.23 9.27 12.92
CA ASP A 82 -0.71 9.24 14.29
C ASP A 82 0.80 9.58 14.32
N ASP A 83 1.68 8.65 14.72
CA ASP A 83 3.15 8.82 14.74
C ASP A 83 3.84 8.27 13.47
N LEU A 84 3.08 7.66 12.55
CA LEU A 84 3.57 7.10 11.30
C LEU A 84 3.67 8.18 10.22
N VAL A 85 4.89 8.44 9.73
CA VAL A 85 5.10 9.26 8.53
C VAL A 85 4.95 8.39 7.30
N ALA A 86 3.97 8.72 6.47
CA ALA A 86 3.72 8.00 5.23
C ALA A 86 3.54 8.94 4.04
N GLY A 87 3.92 8.46 2.86
CA GLY A 87 3.60 9.11 1.59
C GLY A 87 2.51 8.34 0.85
N ILE A 88 1.41 8.99 0.49
CA ILE A 88 0.40 8.42 -0.42
C ILE A 88 0.69 8.90 -1.83
N HIS A 89 0.89 7.97 -2.76
CA HIS A 89 1.18 8.23 -4.16
C HIS A 89 -0.02 7.80 -4.99
N VAL A 90 -0.54 8.71 -5.79
CA VAL A 90 -1.59 8.41 -6.77
C VAL A 90 -0.94 8.29 -8.13
N ASN A 91 -1.06 7.11 -8.73
CA ASN A 91 -0.58 6.81 -10.07
C ASN A 91 -1.77 6.43 -10.94
N ALA A 92 -2.40 7.43 -11.57
CA ALA A 92 -3.32 7.17 -12.67
C ALA A 92 -2.52 6.50 -13.80
N ALA A 93 -3.04 5.40 -14.34
CA ALA A 93 -2.40 4.74 -15.48
C ALA A 93 -2.21 5.77 -16.60
N ALA A 94 -0.96 6.05 -16.97
CA ALA A 94 -0.74 6.89 -18.14
C ALA A 94 -1.33 6.16 -19.34
N ARG A 95 -2.00 6.87 -20.25
CA ARG A 95 -2.59 6.28 -21.47
C ARG A 95 -1.58 5.45 -22.30
N ASP A 96 -0.29 5.67 -22.07
CA ASP A 96 0.84 5.04 -22.74
C ASP A 96 1.66 4.07 -21.85
N HIS A 97 1.26 3.82 -20.59
CA HIS A 97 1.94 2.86 -19.70
C HIS A 97 1.11 1.58 -19.50
N PRO A 98 1.71 0.38 -19.62
CA PRO A 98 1.00 -0.90 -19.54
C PRO A 98 0.65 -1.35 -18.11
N THR A 99 0.90 -0.53 -17.09
CA THR A 99 0.65 -0.87 -15.68
C THR A 99 -0.78 -0.48 -15.28
N LEU A 100 -1.44 -1.33 -14.49
CA LEU A 100 -2.75 -1.00 -13.91
C LEU A 100 -2.64 0.25 -13.01
N PRO A 101 -3.70 1.06 -12.89
CA PRO A 101 -3.70 2.19 -11.97
C PRO A 101 -3.58 1.70 -10.53
N PHE A 102 -2.89 2.47 -9.69
CA PHE A 102 -2.74 2.13 -8.29
C PHE A 102 -2.56 3.38 -7.41
N VAL A 103 -2.93 3.21 -6.15
CA VAL A 103 -2.52 4.11 -5.07
C VAL A 103 -1.49 3.36 -4.24
N SER A 104 -0.35 3.97 -3.91
CA SER A 104 0.63 3.34 -3.04
C SER A 104 0.91 4.12 -1.77
N LEU A 105 1.08 3.39 -0.67
CA LEU A 105 1.57 3.90 0.60
C LEU A 105 3.07 3.64 0.68
N THR A 106 3.85 4.67 0.98
CA THR A 106 5.30 4.56 1.19
C THR A 106 5.67 4.90 2.61
N ILE A 107 6.49 4.05 3.22
CA ILE A 107 6.90 4.18 4.61
C ILE A 107 8.42 4.04 4.69
N GLY A 108 9.07 4.96 5.41
CA GLY A 108 10.52 4.92 5.56
C GLY A 108 10.98 3.71 6.38
N GLU A 109 12.14 3.13 6.05
CA GLU A 109 12.68 1.93 6.73
C GLU A 109 12.79 2.09 8.26
N TRP A 110 12.93 3.32 8.76
CA TRP A 110 12.93 3.61 10.20
C TRP A 110 11.76 2.93 10.92
N TYR A 111 10.56 2.92 10.33
CA TYR A 111 9.35 2.30 10.89
C TYR A 111 9.27 0.79 10.67
N LEU A 112 10.15 0.21 9.85
CA LEU A 112 10.13 -1.20 9.50
C LEU A 112 11.00 -2.06 10.43
N ARG A 113 11.87 -1.41 11.21
CA ARG A 113 12.83 -2.07 12.09
C ARG A 113 12.15 -2.46 13.42
N PRO A 114 12.09 -3.75 13.79
CA PRO A 114 11.37 -4.20 14.99
C PRO A 114 11.83 -3.60 16.32
N TRP A 115 13.10 -3.18 16.41
CA TRP A 115 13.65 -2.56 17.63
C TRP A 115 13.37 -1.06 17.73
N ASN A 116 12.65 -0.49 16.78
CA ASN A 116 12.47 0.95 16.63
C ASN A 116 11.02 1.36 16.33
N ASN A 117 10.14 0.39 16.07
CA ASN A 117 8.72 0.62 15.93
C ASN A 117 7.98 -0.01 17.12
N ASP A 118 7.56 0.84 18.06
CA ASP A 118 6.79 0.43 19.23
C ASP A 118 5.31 0.19 18.91
N ARG A 119 4.87 0.52 17.69
CA ARG A 119 3.48 0.43 17.18
C ARG A 119 3.40 -0.12 15.75
N PRO A 120 3.91 -1.35 15.50
CA PRO A 120 3.86 -1.97 14.18
C PRO A 120 2.44 -2.08 13.61
N GLU A 121 1.42 -2.11 14.46
CA GLU A 121 0.01 -2.13 14.09
C GLU A 121 -0.45 -0.92 13.28
N LEU A 122 0.20 0.25 13.39
CA LEU A 122 -0.24 1.44 12.65
C LEU A 122 -0.12 1.28 11.12
N ILE A 123 0.88 0.53 10.65
CA ILE A 123 1.01 0.22 9.23
C ILE A 123 -0.15 -0.68 8.78
N HIS A 124 -0.48 -1.68 9.60
CA HIS A 124 -1.60 -2.59 9.37
C HIS A 124 -2.94 -1.85 9.31
N GLU A 125 -3.20 -1.01 10.31
CA GLU A 125 -4.41 -0.20 10.42
C GLU A 125 -4.54 0.73 9.21
N PHE A 126 -3.49 1.46 8.85
CA PHE A 126 -3.57 2.38 7.72
C PHE A 126 -3.83 1.66 6.39
N VAL A 127 -3.21 0.50 6.18
CA VAL A 127 -3.48 -0.32 4.99
C VAL A 127 -4.91 -0.82 4.96
N ARG A 128 -5.46 -1.23 6.10
CA ARG A 128 -6.88 -1.65 6.21
C ARG A 128 -7.83 -0.51 5.86
N GLU A 129 -7.58 0.69 6.38
CA GLU A 129 -8.39 1.86 6.06
C GLU A 129 -8.35 2.24 4.57
N LEU A 130 -7.16 2.18 3.96
CA LEU A 130 -7.02 2.39 2.52
C LEU A 130 -7.67 1.28 1.70
N TYR A 131 -7.57 0.03 2.14
CA TYR A 131 -8.24 -1.10 1.50
C TYR A 131 -9.75 -0.90 1.48
N ASP A 132 -10.35 -0.62 2.64
CA ASP A 132 -11.80 -0.47 2.79
C ASP A 132 -12.32 0.73 1.99
N PHE A 133 -11.53 1.82 1.86
CA PHE A 133 -11.88 2.96 1.03
C PHE A 133 -11.74 2.69 -0.48
N LEU A 134 -10.64 2.04 -0.90
CA LEU A 134 -10.29 1.90 -2.32
C LEU A 134 -10.91 0.67 -2.98
N ALA A 135 -11.29 -0.36 -2.22
CA ALA A 135 -11.73 -1.67 -2.70
C ALA A 135 -10.82 -2.21 -3.84
N PRO A 136 -9.51 -2.37 -3.59
CA PRO A 136 -8.54 -2.70 -4.64
C PRO A 136 -8.73 -4.12 -5.18
N ILE A 137 -8.34 -4.34 -6.44
CA ILE A 137 -8.24 -5.69 -7.03
C ILE A 137 -7.17 -6.51 -6.31
N TYR A 138 -6.02 -5.88 -6.06
CA TYR A 138 -4.88 -6.52 -5.43
C TYR A 138 -4.09 -5.52 -4.59
N VAL A 139 -3.56 -5.97 -3.46
CA VAL A 139 -2.62 -5.23 -2.62
C VAL A 139 -1.34 -6.04 -2.51
N HIS A 140 -0.18 -5.41 -2.66
CA HIS A 140 1.08 -6.02 -2.28
C HIS A 140 2.00 -5.02 -1.60
N GLY A 141 2.75 -5.47 -0.60
CA GLY A 141 3.72 -4.66 0.12
C GLY A 141 5.14 -5.20 -0.03
N ASP A 142 5.98 -4.49 -0.77
CA ASP A 142 7.35 -4.87 -1.10
C ASP A 142 8.38 -3.90 -0.51
N THR A 143 9.59 -4.43 -0.34
CA THR A 143 10.77 -3.70 0.12
C THR A 143 11.86 -3.78 -0.94
N TYR A 144 12.94 -3.05 -0.74
CA TYR A 144 14.14 -3.15 -1.58
C TYR A 144 14.83 -4.52 -1.56
N LEU A 145 14.39 -5.45 -0.70
CA LEU A 145 14.89 -6.83 -0.65
C LEU A 145 14.14 -7.75 -1.62
N ASP A 146 12.97 -7.34 -2.08
CA ASP A 146 12.15 -8.10 -3.01
C ASP A 146 12.61 -7.81 -4.46
N SER A 147 12.80 -8.87 -5.25
CA SER A 147 13.25 -8.78 -6.63
C SER A 147 12.17 -9.10 -7.67
N SER A 148 11.03 -9.60 -7.19
CA SER A 148 9.91 -10.02 -8.01
C SER A 148 9.02 -8.84 -8.36
N THR A 149 8.42 -8.89 -9.55
CA THR A 149 7.51 -7.85 -10.03
C THR A 149 6.14 -8.45 -10.29
N VAL A 150 5.09 -7.79 -9.81
CA VAL A 150 3.71 -8.16 -10.12
C VAL A 150 3.39 -7.70 -11.54
N THR A 151 2.88 -8.61 -12.37
CA THR A 151 2.47 -8.29 -13.75
C THR A 151 0.98 -7.96 -13.83
N ARG A 152 0.62 -7.18 -14.85
CA ARG A 152 -0.78 -6.87 -15.14
C ARG A 152 -1.56 -8.13 -15.48
N GLU A 153 -0.95 -9.01 -16.27
CA GLU A 153 -1.52 -10.30 -16.65
C GLU A 153 -1.77 -11.17 -15.42
N GLY A 154 -0.80 -11.25 -14.50
CA GLY A 154 -0.94 -11.98 -13.24
C GLY A 154 -2.13 -11.52 -12.42
N ILE A 155 -2.30 -10.21 -12.24
CA ILE A 155 -3.45 -9.63 -11.51
C ILE A 155 -4.77 -9.94 -12.23
N LEU A 156 -4.86 -9.69 -13.54
CA LEU A 156 -6.11 -9.85 -14.29
C LEU A 156 -6.54 -11.32 -14.45
N GLU A 157 -5.60 -12.26 -14.44
CA GLU A 157 -5.86 -13.71 -14.50
C GLU A 157 -5.94 -14.34 -13.10
N SER A 158 -5.90 -13.54 -12.04
CA SER A 158 -5.83 -13.97 -10.63
C SER A 158 -4.75 -15.02 -10.37
N GLN A 159 -3.61 -14.88 -11.04
CA GLN A 159 -2.43 -15.71 -10.84
C GLN A 159 -1.55 -15.09 -9.77
N LEU A 160 -1.30 -15.86 -8.72
CA LEU A 160 -0.36 -15.50 -7.69
C LEU A 160 1.06 -15.79 -8.18
N GLU A 161 1.70 -14.78 -8.79
CA GLU A 161 3.06 -14.91 -9.35
C GLU A 161 4.14 -14.93 -8.27
N ASP A 162 3.93 -14.17 -7.19
CA ASP A 162 4.80 -14.12 -6.03
C ASP A 162 3.99 -13.79 -4.77
N LEU A 163 4.65 -13.88 -3.61
CA LEU A 163 4.15 -13.49 -2.31
C LEU A 163 5.05 -12.39 -1.74
N PHE A 164 4.42 -11.36 -1.21
CA PHE A 164 5.05 -10.20 -0.60
C PHE A 164 4.75 -10.15 0.91
N TRP A 165 5.30 -9.16 1.63
CA TRP A 165 5.08 -9.06 3.08
C TRP A 165 3.59 -8.93 3.46
N VAL A 166 2.82 -8.17 2.66
CA VAL A 166 1.35 -8.19 2.68
C VAL A 166 0.85 -8.50 1.28
N ASN A 167 -0.19 -9.34 1.20
CA ASN A 167 -0.91 -9.65 -0.03
C ASN A 167 -2.42 -9.52 0.23
N GLY A 168 -3.06 -8.55 -0.40
CA GLY A 168 -4.51 -8.34 -0.32
C GLY A 168 -5.17 -8.76 -1.61
N PHE A 169 -6.21 -9.58 -1.51
CA PHE A 169 -6.98 -10.10 -2.63
C PHE A 169 -8.35 -9.43 -2.59
N GLY A 170 -8.63 -8.57 -3.56
CA GLY A 170 -9.98 -8.01 -3.75
C GLY A 170 -11.00 -9.12 -4.00
N LEU A 171 -12.29 -8.80 -3.87
CA LEU A 171 -13.40 -9.76 -3.98
C LEU A 171 -13.24 -10.73 -5.18
N GLU A 172 -13.08 -10.21 -6.39
CA GLU A 172 -13.02 -11.04 -7.60
C GLU A 172 -11.79 -11.98 -7.60
N MET A 173 -10.64 -11.48 -7.15
CA MET A 173 -9.41 -12.27 -7.08
C MET A 173 -9.51 -13.33 -5.97
N ALA A 174 -10.11 -12.99 -4.83
CA ALA A 174 -10.37 -13.91 -3.74
C ALA A 174 -11.33 -15.03 -4.16
N GLU A 175 -12.38 -14.72 -4.92
CA GLU A 175 -13.28 -15.72 -5.49
C GLU A 175 -12.56 -16.67 -6.45
N GLN A 176 -11.71 -16.14 -7.34
CA GLN A 176 -11.00 -16.93 -8.35
C GLN A 176 -9.91 -17.83 -7.75
N ILE A 177 -9.13 -17.32 -6.80
CA ILE A 177 -8.10 -18.11 -6.08
C ILE A 177 -8.75 -19.13 -5.13
N GLY A 178 -9.92 -18.79 -4.60
CA GLY A 178 -10.66 -19.55 -3.61
C GLY A 178 -10.55 -18.90 -2.23
N ARG A 179 -11.57 -18.15 -1.83
CA ARG A 179 -11.59 -17.41 -0.56
C ARG A 179 -11.33 -18.30 0.65
N GLU A 180 -11.93 -19.50 0.70
CA GLU A 180 -11.63 -20.43 1.80
C GLU A 180 -10.16 -20.85 1.85
N ARG A 181 -9.51 -21.01 0.69
CA ARG A 181 -8.07 -21.32 0.62
C ARG A 181 -7.26 -20.16 1.19
N LEU A 182 -7.60 -18.91 0.86
CA LEU A 182 -6.95 -17.73 1.42
C LEU A 182 -7.13 -17.65 2.95
N LEU A 183 -8.34 -17.86 3.47
CA LEU A 183 -8.63 -17.80 4.91
C LEU A 183 -7.98 -18.93 5.73
N HIS A 184 -7.54 -20.00 5.09
CA HIS A 184 -6.81 -21.11 5.73
C HIS A 184 -5.30 -21.08 5.44
N ALA A 185 -4.79 -20.01 4.81
CA ALA A 185 -3.38 -19.87 4.52
C ALA A 185 -2.56 -19.83 5.83
N PRO A 186 -1.32 -20.34 5.84
CA PRO A 186 -0.46 -20.32 7.02
C PRO A 186 0.19 -18.94 7.28
N ALA A 187 -0.56 -17.85 7.13
CA ALA A 187 -0.09 -16.49 7.35
C ALA A 187 0.07 -16.18 8.85
N TRP A 188 0.85 -15.15 9.19
CA TRP A 188 0.94 -14.64 10.56
C TRP A 188 -0.40 -14.02 10.98
N ARG A 189 -1.01 -13.27 10.07
CA ARG A 189 -2.34 -12.68 10.23
C ARG A 189 -3.12 -12.77 8.93
N ILE A 190 -4.43 -12.96 9.08
CA ILE A 190 -5.41 -12.93 8.00
C ILE A 190 -6.49 -11.94 8.42
N ASP A 191 -6.80 -10.98 7.55
CA ASP A 191 -7.99 -10.15 7.69
C ASP A 191 -9.04 -10.62 6.69
N ASP A 192 -10.22 -10.95 7.21
CA ASP A 192 -11.40 -11.25 6.42
C ASP A 192 -12.18 -9.94 6.21
N CYS A 193 -12.15 -9.41 4.99
CA CYS A 193 -12.72 -8.10 4.68
C CYS A 193 -14.24 -8.19 4.47
N ASP A 194 -14.95 -7.12 4.84
CA ASP A 194 -16.42 -7.07 4.77
C ASP A 194 -16.96 -7.15 3.32
N ASP A 195 -16.16 -6.73 2.33
CA ASP A 195 -16.47 -6.81 0.91
C ASP A 195 -16.24 -8.22 0.31
N GLY A 196 -15.73 -9.16 1.12
CA GLY A 196 -15.42 -10.53 0.72
C GLY A 196 -13.97 -10.74 0.27
N GLY A 197 -13.15 -9.70 0.24
CA GLY A 197 -11.71 -9.83 0.03
C GLY A 197 -10.96 -10.36 1.25
N VAL A 198 -9.65 -10.59 1.08
CA VAL A 198 -8.79 -11.18 2.13
C VAL A 198 -7.41 -10.53 2.11
N LEU A 199 -6.88 -10.10 3.26
CA LEU A 199 -5.48 -9.70 3.41
C LEU A 199 -4.68 -10.77 4.15
N LEU A 200 -3.50 -11.11 3.64
CA LEU A 200 -2.54 -12.02 4.23
C LEU A 200 -1.27 -11.26 4.62
N TRP A 201 -0.81 -11.42 5.85
CA TRP A 201 0.39 -10.79 6.38
C TRP A 201 1.41 -11.84 6.80
N GLU A 202 2.66 -11.67 6.41
CA GLU A 202 3.73 -12.63 6.73
C GLU A 202 4.27 -12.47 8.16
N SER A 203 4.20 -11.26 8.69
CA SER A 203 4.77 -10.87 9.98
C SER A 203 4.28 -9.49 10.41
N PRO A 204 4.46 -9.08 11.69
CA PRO A 204 4.12 -7.73 12.16
C PRO A 204 4.79 -6.61 11.37
N LEU A 205 6.03 -6.82 10.93
CA LEU A 205 6.82 -5.87 10.12
C LEU A 205 7.56 -6.63 9.01
N PRO A 206 7.89 -5.99 7.88
CA PRO A 206 8.59 -6.66 6.77
C PRO A 206 10.03 -7.06 7.10
N LEU A 207 10.64 -6.49 8.15
CA LEU A 207 11.99 -6.86 8.62
C LEU A 207 11.96 -7.71 9.90
N SER A 208 10.80 -8.24 10.27
CA SER A 208 10.65 -9.19 11.37
C SER A 208 11.41 -10.50 11.09
N PRO A 209 12.16 -11.05 12.07
CA PRO A 209 12.86 -12.34 11.92
C PRO A 209 11.96 -13.51 11.52
N GLU A 210 10.72 -13.53 12.02
CA GLU A 210 9.72 -14.58 11.76
C GLU A 210 9.17 -14.58 10.33
N LYS A 211 9.35 -13.49 9.56
CA LYS A 211 8.87 -13.38 8.17
C LYS A 211 9.33 -14.56 7.32
N GLN A 212 10.60 -14.97 7.47
CA GLN A 212 11.20 -15.99 6.61
C GLN A 212 10.52 -17.36 6.74
N ASP A 213 10.10 -17.75 7.94
CA ASP A 213 9.39 -19.03 8.15
C ASP A 213 7.96 -18.97 7.58
N THR A 214 7.26 -17.85 7.82
CA THR A 214 5.91 -17.65 7.28
C THR A 214 5.90 -17.59 5.76
N ASP A 215 6.81 -16.84 5.13
CA ASP A 215 6.99 -16.75 3.68
C ASP A 215 7.18 -18.15 3.06
N ALA A 216 8.11 -18.95 3.59
CA ALA A 216 8.35 -20.31 3.11
C ALA A 216 7.11 -21.20 3.20
N ARG A 217 6.34 -21.09 4.29
CA ARG A 217 5.09 -21.84 4.48
C ARG A 217 3.98 -21.38 3.54
N LEU A 218 3.83 -20.07 3.31
CA LEU A 218 2.85 -19.51 2.39
C LEU A 218 3.16 -19.91 0.95
N ARG A 219 4.42 -19.79 0.52
CA ARG A 219 4.90 -20.24 -0.79
C ARG A 219 4.59 -21.71 -1.04
N ALA A 220 4.93 -22.58 -0.09
CA ALA A 220 4.61 -24.00 -0.17
C ALA A 220 3.10 -24.28 -0.22
N TYR A 221 2.30 -23.53 0.55
CA TYR A 221 0.83 -23.67 0.57
C TYR A 221 0.17 -23.23 -0.75
N PHE A 222 0.65 -22.13 -1.33
CA PHE A 222 0.10 -21.62 -2.58
C PHE A 222 0.68 -22.28 -3.83
N GLY A 223 1.82 -22.98 -3.71
CA GLY A 223 2.55 -23.54 -4.83
C GLY A 223 3.31 -22.48 -5.63
N VAL A 224 3.65 -21.35 -4.98
CA VAL A 224 4.35 -20.23 -5.57
C VAL A 224 5.84 -20.43 -5.31
N ASN A 225 6.62 -20.61 -6.36
CA ASN A 225 8.07 -20.83 -6.30
C ASN A 225 8.51 -21.92 -5.30
N VAL A 226 8.19 -23.17 -5.63
CA VAL A 226 8.96 -24.35 -5.15
C VAL A 226 9.84 -24.86 -6.29
N ASP A 227 10.63 -23.96 -6.92
CA ASP A 227 11.70 -24.36 -7.84
C ASP A 227 13.04 -23.87 -7.30
N THR A 228 13.65 -24.80 -6.56
CA THR A 228 15.07 -25.16 -6.52
C THR A 228 16.07 -24.14 -7.06
N ALA A 229 16.84 -23.56 -6.13
CA ALA A 229 18.21 -23.18 -6.43
C ALA A 229 18.98 -24.43 -6.89
N ASP A 230 19.26 -24.51 -8.20
CA ASP A 230 20.37 -25.27 -8.76
C ASP A 230 21.67 -24.43 -8.67
#